data_AF-A0A969KMH2-F1
#
_entry.id   AF-A0A969KMH2-F1
#
_cell.length_a   1.000
_cell.length_b   1.000
_cell.length_c   1.000
_cell.angle_alpha   90.00
_cell.angle_beta   90.00
_cell.angle_gamma   90.00
#
_symmetry.space_group_name_H-M   'P 1'
#
loop_
_entity.id
_entity.type
_entity.pdbx_description
1 polymer ?
#
loop_
_entity_poly.entity_id
_entity_poly.type
_entity_poly.pdbx_seq_one_letter_code
_entity_poly.pdbx_strand_id
1 'polypeptide(L)'
;MKEGVLAGIFDCLDRVQHMFLRDRDDIVHDWYYKLDEFVGEVKNKLPKDTRFLVMSDHGFNIYQYKVHLNRWLAENGYLKYDKDKDANLANVDWASTSAYAVGLNSIYLNVKGREGKGIVTPEQVEPLLAEIKTKLLNLRGVDNASAVSSILMKHEAFSGPYLRTWS
;
A
#
# COMPACT_ATOMS: atom_id res chain seq x y z
N MET A 1 27.59 17.04 27.50
CA MET A 1 27.63 17.31 26.04
C MET A 1 26.19 17.31 25.54
N LYS A 2 25.80 18.25 24.67
CA LYS A 2 24.51 18.16 23.98
C LYS A 2 24.74 17.39 22.69
N GLU A 3 24.16 16.20 22.60
CA GLU A 3 24.09 15.45 21.36
C GLU A 3 22.91 15.96 20.53
N GLY A 4 23.06 15.92 19.21
CA GLY A 4 22.02 16.34 18.27
C GLY A 4 21.97 15.39 17.08
N VAL A 5 20.80 15.31 16.44
CA VAL A 5 20.60 14.50 15.24
C VAL A 5 20.28 15.43 14.08
N LEU A 6 21.01 15.27 12.98
CA LEU A 6 20.65 15.81 11.68
C LEU A 6 20.17 14.65 10.82
N ALA A 7 18.96 14.74 10.31
CA ALA A 7 18.37 13.77 9.38
C ALA A 7 18.02 14.47 8.07
N GLY A 8 18.35 13.85 6.95
CA GLY A 8 17.98 14.27 5.60
C GLY A 8 17.34 13.11 4.85
N ILE A 9 16.32 13.41 4.05
CA ILE A 9 15.61 12.45 3.20
C ILE A 9 15.82 12.87 1.75
N PHE A 10 16.20 11.90 0.91
CA PHE A 10 16.40 12.11 -0.53
C PHE A 10 15.42 11.20 -1.28
N ASP A 11 14.39 11.78 -1.89
CA ASP A 11 13.31 11.05 -2.58
C ASP A 11 13.53 10.93 -4.10
N CYS A 12 14.56 11.59 -4.64
CA CYS A 12 14.78 11.66 -6.08
C CYS A 12 15.01 10.29 -6.71
N LEU A 13 15.76 9.42 -6.03
CA LEU A 13 16.03 8.07 -6.52
C LEU A 13 14.76 7.23 -6.62
N ASP A 14 13.85 7.35 -5.65
CA ASP A 14 12.56 6.66 -5.66
C ASP A 14 11.75 7.01 -6.92
N ARG A 15 11.64 8.32 -7.22
CA ARG A 15 10.94 8.79 -8.43
C ARG A 15 11.63 8.33 -9.72
N VAL A 16 12.96 8.40 -9.76
CA VAL A 16 13.75 7.95 -10.91
C VAL A 16 13.51 6.46 -11.14
N GLN A 17 13.51 5.65 -10.08
CA GLN A 17 13.22 4.23 -10.17
C GLN A 17 11.77 3.97 -10.62
N HIS A 18 10.79 4.74 -10.14
CA HIS A 18 9.41 4.66 -10.62
C HIS A 18 9.25 4.96 -12.11
N MET A 19 10.04 5.90 -12.64
CA MET A 19 9.93 6.34 -14.03
C MET A 19 10.75 5.50 -15.00
N PHE A 20 11.93 5.04 -14.59
CA PHE A 20 12.96 4.57 -15.52
C PHE A 20 13.42 3.13 -15.27
N LEU A 21 13.18 2.53 -14.10
CA LEU A 21 13.73 1.21 -13.77
C LEU A 21 13.36 0.12 -14.79
N ARG A 22 12.19 0.24 -15.42
CA ARG A 22 11.73 -0.77 -16.40
C ARG A 22 12.47 -0.68 -17.74
N ASP A 23 12.69 0.53 -18.23
CA ASP A 23 13.03 0.76 -19.64
C ASP A 23 14.39 1.46 -19.83
N ARG A 24 14.97 2.02 -18.75
CA ARG A 24 16.19 2.84 -18.73
C ARG A 24 16.95 2.65 -17.40
N ASP A 25 17.42 1.42 -17.18
CA ASP A 25 18.23 1.07 -16.00
C ASP A 25 19.53 1.86 -15.93
N ASP A 26 20.11 2.23 -17.08
CA ASP A 26 21.25 3.14 -17.22
C ASP A 26 21.04 4.47 -16.47
N ILE A 27 19.85 5.09 -16.62
CA ILE A 27 19.52 6.33 -15.90
C ILE A 27 19.47 6.08 -14.39
N VAL A 28 18.93 4.94 -13.96
CA VAL A 28 18.89 4.57 -12.53
C VAL A 28 20.31 4.41 -11.98
N HIS A 29 21.19 3.71 -12.71
CA HIS A 29 22.58 3.53 -12.32
C HIS A 29 23.35 4.85 -12.24
N ASP A 30 23.16 5.76 -13.18
CA ASP A 30 23.75 7.10 -13.13
C ASP A 30 23.34 7.88 -11.87
N TRP A 31 22.09 7.70 -11.41
CA TRP A 31 21.63 8.30 -10.17
C TRP A 31 22.26 7.67 -8.93
N TYR A 32 22.50 6.35 -8.93
CA TYR A 32 23.28 5.70 -7.86
C TYR A 32 24.70 6.26 -7.78
N TYR A 33 25.38 6.47 -8.91
CA TYR A 33 26.72 7.09 -8.91
C TYR A 33 26.72 8.51 -8.34
N LYS A 34 25.74 9.34 -8.72
CA LYS A 34 25.61 10.71 -8.18
C LYS A 34 25.35 10.72 -6.67
N LEU A 35 24.55 9.77 -6.17
CA LEU A 35 24.26 9.65 -4.75
C LEU A 35 25.46 9.14 -3.97
N ASP A 36 26.23 8.20 -4.52
CA ASP A 36 27.48 7.72 -3.92
C ASP A 36 28.49 8.88 -3.76
N GLU A 37 28.68 9.67 -4.82
CA GLU A 37 29.54 10.86 -4.79
C GLU A 37 29.07 11.85 -3.70
N PHE A 38 27.79 12.18 -3.69
CA PHE A 38 27.20 13.09 -2.70
C PHE A 38 27.34 12.57 -1.25
N VAL A 39 27.07 11.29 -1.01
CA VAL A 39 27.26 10.64 0.29
C VAL A 39 28.74 10.70 0.71
N GLY A 40 29.66 10.48 -0.23
CA GLY A 40 31.09 10.63 -0.03
C GLY A 40 31.47 12.06 0.40
N GLU A 41 30.97 13.08 -0.29
CA GLU A 41 31.19 14.47 0.07
C GLU A 41 30.70 14.83 1.47
N VAL A 42 29.48 14.38 1.82
CA VAL A 42 28.92 14.60 3.15
C VAL A 42 29.82 13.95 4.19
N LYS A 43 30.15 12.66 4.03
CA LYS A 43 30.99 11.91 4.96
C LYS A 43 32.36 12.57 5.16
N ASN A 44 32.98 13.09 4.11
CA ASN A 44 34.28 13.75 4.17
C ASN A 44 34.26 15.09 4.93
N LYS A 45 33.09 15.74 5.03
CA LYS A 45 32.90 16.99 5.76
C LYS A 45 32.54 16.77 7.25
N LEU A 46 32.22 15.54 7.65
CA LEU A 46 31.83 15.24 9.03
C LEU A 46 33.03 15.18 9.97
N PRO A 47 32.88 15.65 11.24
CA PRO A 47 33.84 15.37 12.30
C PRO A 47 34.08 13.87 12.50
N LYS A 48 35.31 13.48 12.85
CA LYS A 48 35.72 12.06 12.98
C LYS A 48 34.93 11.27 14.04
N ASP A 49 34.36 11.96 15.02
CA ASP A 49 33.56 11.39 16.11
C ASP A 49 32.05 11.34 15.80
N THR A 50 31.64 11.72 14.58
CA THR A 50 30.23 11.68 14.16
C THR A 50 29.80 10.26 13.79
N ARG A 51 28.66 9.81 14.34
CA ARG A 51 27.99 8.60 13.85
C ARG A 51 27.26 8.91 12.55
N PHE A 52 27.61 8.21 11.48
CA PHE A 52 27.01 8.38 10.15
C PHE A 52 26.24 7.12 9.75
N LEU A 53 25.00 7.30 9.31
CA LEU A 53 24.11 6.21 8.91
C LEU A 53 23.42 6.59 7.61
N VAL A 54 23.48 5.68 6.64
CA VAL A 54 22.71 5.74 5.38
C VAL A 54 21.78 4.55 5.40
N MET A 55 20.49 4.79 5.14
CA MET A 55 19.46 3.76 5.12
C MET A 55 18.44 4.07 4.03
N SER A 56 17.71 3.03 3.63
CA SER A 56 16.52 3.15 2.78
C SER A 56 15.29 2.79 3.61
N ASP A 57 14.19 3.49 3.39
CA ASP A 57 12.90 3.18 4.01
C ASP A 57 12.22 1.97 3.34
N HIS A 58 12.53 1.72 2.06
CA HIS A 58 12.11 0.51 1.36
C HIS A 58 13.09 0.12 0.22
N GLY A 59 12.89 -1.09 -0.31
CA GLY A 59 13.53 -1.54 -1.55
C GLY A 59 12.72 -1.16 -2.78
N PHE A 60 13.05 -1.77 -3.91
CA PHE A 60 12.31 -1.56 -5.16
C PHE A 60 12.29 -2.83 -5.98
N ASN A 61 11.22 -3.03 -6.77
CA ASN A 61 11.13 -4.16 -7.67
C ASN A 61 10.29 -3.82 -8.90
N ILE A 62 10.56 -4.50 -10.01
CA ILE A 62 9.74 -4.42 -11.22
C ILE A 62 8.55 -5.36 -11.05
N TYR A 63 7.35 -4.86 -11.35
CA TYR A 63 6.15 -5.69 -11.47
C TYR A 63 5.63 -5.62 -12.91
N GLN A 64 5.11 -6.73 -13.42
CA GLN A 64 4.50 -6.78 -14.76
C GLN A 64 3.03 -6.34 -14.74
N TYR A 65 2.32 -6.68 -13.66
CA TYR A 65 0.88 -6.44 -13.53
C TYR A 65 0.57 -5.75 -12.20
N LYS A 66 -0.52 -4.96 -12.18
CA LYS A 66 -1.11 -4.41 -10.95
C LYS A 66 -2.55 -4.90 -10.83
N VAL A 67 -2.97 -5.22 -9.61
CA VAL A 67 -4.37 -5.53 -9.31
C VAL A 67 -5.08 -4.24 -8.89
N HIS A 68 -6.14 -3.88 -9.61
CA HIS A 68 -6.98 -2.75 -9.24
C HIS A 68 -8.11 -3.22 -8.31
N LEU A 69 -7.85 -3.28 -7.00
CA LEU A 69 -8.77 -3.87 -6.02
C LEU A 69 -10.19 -3.25 -6.04
N ASN A 70 -10.33 -1.92 -6.16
CA ASN A 70 -11.66 -1.30 -6.23
C ASN A 70 -12.45 -1.68 -7.50
N ARG A 71 -11.75 -2.04 -8.59
CA ARG A 71 -12.40 -2.50 -9.82
C ARG A 71 -12.88 -3.93 -9.63
N TRP A 72 -12.02 -4.78 -9.07
CA TRP A 72 -12.37 -6.15 -8.71
C TRP A 72 -13.55 -6.21 -7.73
N LEU A 73 -13.56 -5.35 -6.70
CA LEU A 73 -14.66 -5.25 -5.74
C LEU A 73 -15.97 -4.83 -6.43
N ALA A 74 -15.91 -3.91 -7.39
CA ALA A 74 -17.08 -3.47 -8.14
C ALA A 74 -17.63 -4.56 -9.06
N GLU A 75 -16.76 -5.28 -9.78
CA GLU A 75 -17.14 -6.40 -10.64
C GLU A 75 -17.74 -7.57 -9.85
N ASN A 76 -17.38 -7.72 -8.57
CA ASN A 76 -17.95 -8.72 -7.67
C ASN A 76 -19.15 -8.20 -6.86
N GLY A 77 -19.60 -6.96 -7.09
CA GLY A 77 -20.80 -6.39 -6.48
C GLY A 77 -20.63 -5.86 -5.04
N TYR A 78 -19.40 -5.83 -4.51
CA TYR A 78 -19.11 -5.31 -3.16
C TYR A 78 -19.00 -3.79 -3.11
N LEU A 79 -18.54 -3.19 -4.21
CA LEU A 79 -18.37 -1.74 -4.33
C LEU A 79 -19.27 -1.20 -5.44
N LYS A 80 -19.98 -0.11 -5.18
CA LYS A 80 -20.85 0.53 -6.16
C LYS A 80 -20.54 2.01 -6.26
N TYR A 81 -20.64 2.53 -7.48
CA TYR A 81 -20.48 3.95 -7.76
C TYR A 81 -21.87 4.56 -8.01
N ASP A 82 -22.00 5.85 -7.72
CA ASP A 82 -23.15 6.64 -8.10
C ASP A 82 -23.40 6.50 -9.62
N LYS A 83 -24.67 6.45 -10.01
CA LYS A 83 -25.06 6.40 -11.42
C LYS A 83 -24.48 7.61 -12.15
N ASP A 84 -23.99 7.38 -13.37
CA ASP A 84 -23.46 8.39 -14.29
C ASP A 84 -22.18 9.11 -13.82
N LYS A 85 -21.46 8.55 -12.83
CA LYS A 85 -20.17 9.08 -12.37
C LYS A 85 -19.02 8.11 -12.63
N ASP A 86 -17.82 8.68 -12.75
CA ASP A 86 -16.58 7.92 -12.92
C ASP A 86 -16.28 7.04 -11.70
N ALA A 87 -15.65 5.89 -11.96
CA ALA A 87 -15.21 4.91 -10.96
C ALA A 87 -14.04 5.43 -10.12
N ASN A 88 -14.34 6.34 -9.18
CA ASN A 88 -13.44 6.92 -8.20
C ASN A 88 -14.06 6.82 -6.81
N LEU A 89 -13.22 6.71 -5.77
CA LEU A 89 -13.64 6.74 -4.36
C LEU A 89 -14.52 7.95 -4.00
N ALA A 90 -14.34 9.10 -4.65
CA ALA A 90 -15.18 10.28 -4.46
C ALA A 90 -16.64 10.08 -4.89
N ASN A 91 -16.90 9.11 -5.77
CA ASN A 91 -18.19 8.84 -6.39
C ASN A 91 -18.79 7.50 -5.93
N VAL A 92 -18.31 6.93 -4.82
CA VAL A 92 -18.85 5.68 -4.28
C VAL A 92 -20.25 5.90 -3.73
N ASP A 93 -21.19 5.05 -4.14
CA ASP A 93 -22.49 4.93 -3.49
C ASP A 93 -22.31 4.12 -2.20
N TRP A 94 -21.99 4.84 -1.12
CA TRP A 94 -21.77 4.25 0.19
C TRP A 94 -23.01 3.55 0.77
N ALA A 95 -24.22 3.94 0.37
CA ALA A 95 -25.44 3.32 0.86
C ALA A 95 -25.69 1.93 0.25
N SER A 96 -24.93 1.57 -0.79
CA SER A 96 -25.05 0.27 -1.48
C SER A 96 -23.71 -0.48 -1.59
N THR A 97 -22.67 0.01 -0.92
CA THR A 97 -21.30 -0.55 -0.93
C THR A 97 -21.04 -1.29 0.38
N SER A 98 -20.60 -2.54 0.30
CA SER A 98 -20.25 -3.38 1.45
C SER A 98 -18.74 -3.46 1.72
N ALA A 99 -17.89 -3.23 0.70
CA ALA A 99 -16.44 -3.22 0.88
C ALA A 99 -15.74 -2.23 -0.06
N TYR A 100 -14.60 -1.70 0.36
CA TYR A 100 -13.79 -0.73 -0.38
C TYR A 100 -12.31 -0.90 -0.09
N ALA A 101 -11.45 -0.56 -1.06
CA ALA A 101 -9.99 -0.63 -0.93
C ALA A 101 -9.35 0.77 -0.91
N VAL A 102 -8.46 0.99 0.06
CA VAL A 102 -7.73 2.26 0.25
C VAL A 102 -6.32 1.94 0.75
N GLY A 103 -5.33 2.73 0.32
CA GLY A 103 -3.94 2.59 0.75
C GLY A 103 -3.22 1.43 0.05
N LEU A 104 -2.27 0.82 0.76
CA LEU A 104 -1.41 -0.25 0.23
C LEU A 104 -2.12 -1.61 0.34
N ASN A 105 -2.94 -1.93 -0.66
CA ASN A 105 -3.64 -3.22 -0.81
C ASN A 105 -4.55 -3.63 0.37
N SER A 106 -5.07 -2.66 1.13
CA SER A 106 -5.98 -2.92 2.24
C SER A 106 -7.45 -2.82 1.80
N ILE A 107 -8.27 -3.78 2.25
CA ILE A 107 -9.72 -3.81 2.04
C ILE A 107 -10.43 -3.61 3.37
N TYR A 108 -11.44 -2.76 3.37
CA TYR A 108 -12.27 -2.40 4.50
C TYR A 108 -13.73 -2.76 4.18
N LEU A 109 -14.45 -3.29 5.16
CA LEU A 109 -15.91 -3.42 5.07
C LEU A 109 -16.59 -2.09 5.41
N ASN A 110 -17.75 -1.78 4.85
CA ASN A 110 -18.52 -0.59 5.19
C ASN A 110 -19.48 -0.90 6.35
N VAL A 111 -18.96 -0.92 7.58
CA VAL A 111 -19.63 -1.44 8.77
C VAL A 111 -20.58 -0.42 9.37
N LYS A 112 -21.82 -0.85 9.62
CA LYS A 112 -22.87 -0.03 10.23
C LYS A 112 -22.42 0.49 11.59
N GLY A 113 -22.52 1.81 11.79
CA GLY A 113 -22.13 2.48 13.02
C GLY A 113 -20.63 2.80 13.16
N ARG A 114 -19.77 2.27 12.27
CA ARG A 114 -18.36 2.70 12.15
C ARG A 114 -18.19 3.68 11.00
N GLU A 115 -18.70 3.35 9.84
CA GLU A 115 -18.73 4.24 8.68
C GLU A 115 -20.01 5.07 8.65
N GLY A 116 -19.93 6.32 8.15
CA GLY A 116 -21.06 7.26 8.16
C GLY A 116 -22.30 6.77 7.40
N LYS A 117 -22.13 5.92 6.38
CA LYS A 117 -23.21 5.24 5.65
C LYS A 117 -23.02 3.72 5.64
N GLY A 118 -22.49 3.17 6.74
CA GLY A 118 -22.24 1.74 6.89
C GLY A 118 -23.49 0.88 6.75
N ILE A 119 -23.40 -0.19 5.95
CA ILE A 119 -24.52 -1.12 5.70
C ILE A 119 -24.25 -2.55 6.19
N VAL A 120 -22.99 -2.92 6.39
CA VAL A 120 -22.62 -4.26 6.87
C VAL A 120 -22.88 -4.33 8.38
N THR A 121 -23.77 -5.21 8.81
CA THR A 121 -24.03 -5.42 10.24
C THR A 121 -22.90 -6.23 10.88
N PRO A 122 -22.72 -6.17 12.22
CA PRO A 122 -21.67 -6.94 12.91
C PRO A 122 -21.68 -8.44 12.57
N GLU A 123 -22.86 -9.03 12.42
CA GLU A 123 -23.03 -10.46 12.12
C GLU A 123 -22.61 -10.82 10.69
N GLN A 124 -22.59 -9.84 9.78
CA GLN A 124 -22.18 -10.01 8.39
C GLN A 124 -20.67 -9.87 8.18
N VAL A 125 -19.94 -9.32 9.16
CA VAL A 125 -18.50 -9.00 9.02
C VAL A 125 -17.68 -10.26 8.74
N GLU A 126 -17.71 -11.25 9.63
CA GLU A 126 -16.88 -12.44 9.48
C GLU A 126 -17.23 -13.28 8.24
N PRO A 127 -18.52 -13.55 7.93
CA PRO A 127 -18.88 -14.23 6.69
C PRO A 127 -18.41 -13.50 5.43
N LEU A 128 -18.57 -12.17 5.39
CA LEU A 128 -18.18 -11.37 4.21
C LEU A 128 -16.66 -11.30 4.04
N LEU A 129 -15.91 -11.20 5.14
CA LEU A 129 -14.44 -11.28 5.10
C LEU A 129 -13.98 -12.65 4.57
N ALA A 130 -14.58 -13.76 5.05
CA ALA A 130 -14.23 -15.10 4.61
C ALA A 130 -14.54 -15.30 3.10
N GLU A 131 -15.66 -14.79 2.63
CA GLU A 131 -16.05 -14.82 1.21
C GLU A 131 -15.03 -14.04 0.35
N ILE A 132 -14.75 -12.78 0.70
CA ILE A 132 -13.82 -11.93 -0.03
C ILE A 132 -12.42 -12.53 -0.03
N LYS A 133 -11.94 -13.04 1.12
CA LYS A 133 -10.64 -13.73 1.25
C LYS A 133 -10.57 -14.92 0.30
N THR A 134 -11.59 -15.76 0.27
CA THR A 134 -11.66 -16.93 -0.61
C THR A 134 -11.62 -16.54 -2.08
N LYS A 135 -12.40 -15.53 -2.50
CA LYS A 135 -12.41 -15.09 -3.89
C LYS A 135 -11.09 -14.46 -4.33
N LEU A 136 -10.44 -13.67 -3.45
CA LEU A 136 -9.15 -13.04 -3.74
C LEU A 136 -8.01 -14.06 -3.83
N LEU A 137 -7.96 -15.06 -2.95
CA LEU A 137 -6.97 -16.15 -3.05
C LEU A 137 -7.11 -16.98 -4.33
N ASN A 138 -8.32 -17.00 -4.90
CA ASN A 138 -8.60 -17.63 -6.19
C ASN A 138 -8.46 -16.67 -7.39
N LEU A 139 -8.08 -15.41 -7.17
CA LEU A 139 -7.86 -14.46 -8.26
C LEU A 139 -6.66 -14.90 -9.10
N ARG A 140 -6.86 -14.93 -10.42
CA ARG A 140 -5.83 -15.27 -11.41
C ARG A 140 -5.46 -14.05 -12.24
N GLY A 141 -4.17 -13.90 -12.51
CA GLY A 141 -3.61 -12.87 -13.38
C GLY A 141 -3.78 -13.20 -14.86
N VAL A 142 -3.25 -12.33 -15.73
CA VAL A 142 -3.31 -12.46 -17.20
C VAL A 142 -2.64 -13.74 -17.70
N ASP A 143 -1.60 -14.18 -17.01
CA ASP A 143 -0.81 -15.39 -17.25
C ASP A 143 -1.35 -16.63 -16.51
N ASN A 144 -2.56 -16.52 -15.93
CA ASN A 144 -3.17 -17.54 -15.08
C ASN A 144 -2.38 -17.83 -13.77
N ALA A 145 -1.38 -17.02 -13.42
CA ALA A 145 -0.71 -17.11 -12.12
C ALA A 145 -1.60 -16.59 -10.99
N SER A 146 -1.33 -16.99 -9.76
CA SER A 146 -2.04 -16.43 -8.60
C SER A 146 -1.71 -14.94 -8.46
N ALA A 147 -2.73 -14.08 -8.46
CA ALA A 147 -2.54 -12.64 -8.28
C ALA A 147 -2.35 -12.24 -6.80
N VAL A 148 -2.74 -13.13 -5.88
CA VAL A 148 -2.67 -12.94 -4.43
C VAL A 148 -1.94 -14.12 -3.82
N SER A 149 -0.86 -13.87 -3.08
CA SER A 149 -0.09 -14.91 -2.39
C SER A 149 -0.62 -15.21 -1.00
N SER A 150 -1.08 -14.19 -0.28
CA SER A 150 -1.60 -14.31 1.08
C SER A 150 -2.55 -13.15 1.42
N ILE A 151 -3.41 -13.39 2.40
CA ILE A 151 -4.30 -12.38 2.98
C ILE A 151 -4.25 -12.54 4.50
N LEU A 152 -3.85 -11.47 5.17
CA LEU A 152 -3.86 -11.40 6.63
C LEU A 152 -5.09 -10.61 7.08
N MET A 153 -5.85 -11.21 7.97
CA MET A 153 -6.86 -10.50 8.74
C MET A 153 -6.18 -9.57 9.74
N LYS A 154 -6.89 -8.52 10.15
CA LYS A 154 -6.38 -7.55 11.13
C LYS A 154 -5.82 -8.22 12.40
N HIS A 155 -6.49 -9.26 12.91
CA HIS A 155 -6.07 -9.97 14.12
C HIS A 155 -4.88 -10.92 13.90
N GLU A 156 -4.57 -11.27 12.65
CA GLU A 156 -3.37 -12.03 12.26
C GLU A 156 -2.18 -11.08 12.05
N ALA A 157 -2.43 -9.88 11.51
CA ALA A 157 -1.39 -8.92 11.16
C ALA A 157 -0.91 -8.04 12.33
N PHE A 158 -1.78 -7.77 13.31
CA PHE A 158 -1.49 -6.83 14.38
C PHE A 158 -1.75 -7.45 15.76
N SER A 159 -0.92 -7.08 16.74
CA SER A 159 -1.08 -7.39 18.17
C SER A 159 -0.99 -6.10 19.02
N GLY A 160 -1.59 -6.09 20.21
CA GLY A 160 -1.48 -4.97 21.17
C GLY A 160 -2.82 -4.42 21.71
N PRO A 161 -2.76 -3.52 22.71
CA PRO A 161 -3.93 -3.10 23.51
C PRO A 161 -4.96 -2.26 22.75
N TYR A 162 -4.62 -1.79 21.55
CA TYR A 162 -5.50 -0.98 20.71
C TYR A 162 -6.22 -1.78 19.61
N LEU A 163 -6.04 -3.11 19.58
CA LEU A 163 -6.90 -3.97 18.78
C LEU A 163 -8.29 -4.01 19.39
N ARG A 164 -9.19 -3.20 18.83
CA ARG A 164 -10.62 -3.44 19.00
C ARG A 164 -10.95 -4.81 18.42
N THR A 165 -11.24 -5.76 19.30
CA THR A 165 -12.00 -6.97 19.00
C THR A 165 -13.45 -6.55 18.87
N TRP A 166 -14.12 -6.95 17.79
CA TRP A 166 -15.54 -6.72 17.66
C TRP A 166 -16.26 -7.60 18.69
N SER A 167 -16.88 -6.96 19.69
CA SER A 167 -17.84 -7.57 20.63
C SER A 167 -19.16 -6.86 20.48
#